data_AF-A0A3D0LSM8-F1
#
_entry.id   AF-A0A3D0LSM8-F1
#
_cell.length_a   1.000
_cell.length_b   1.000
_cell.length_c   1.000
_cell.angle_alpha   90.00
_cell.angle_beta   90.00
_cell.angle_gamma   90.00
#
_symmetry.space_group_name_H-M   'P 1'
#
loop_
_entity.id
_entity.type
_entity.pdbx_description
1 polymer ?
#
loop_
_entity_poly.entity_id
_entity_poly.type
_entity_poly.pdbx_seq_one_letter_code
_entity_poly.pdbx_strand_id
1 'polypeptide(L)'
;MLRNKLFDEISRKVSAVIAESPAKDVEKNLRAVLHSTFAKLDLVTREEFDIQQAVLLRSREKLERLEDRVAEMERAMHRGDAAAPSTETPPPDSD
;
A
#
# COMPACT_ATOMS: atom_id res chain seq x y z
N MET A 1 -19.61 4.83 -2.37
CA MET A 1 -20.92 4.71 -1.71
C MET A 1 -20.86 4.80 -0.18
N LEU A 2 -19.85 4.22 0.50
CA LEU A 2 -19.68 4.35 1.96
C LEU A 2 -19.51 5.82 2.43
N ARG A 3 -18.69 6.60 1.72
CA ARG A 3 -18.39 8.01 2.04
C ARG A 3 -19.63 8.91 2.04
N ASN A 4 -20.52 8.76 1.05
CA ASN A 4 -21.75 9.54 0.98
C ASN A 4 -22.71 9.21 2.13
N LYS A 5 -22.89 7.93 2.47
CA LYS A 5 -23.78 7.52 3.57
C LYS A 5 -23.32 8.04 4.93
N LEU A 6 -22.01 8.04 5.18
CA LEU A 6 -21.42 8.61 6.40
C LEU A 6 -21.65 10.13 6.47
N PHE A 7 -21.47 10.83 5.34
CA PHE A 7 -21.68 12.28 5.28
C PHE A 7 -23.14 12.65 5.53
N ASP A 8 -24.08 11.88 4.96
CA ASP A 8 -25.52 12.06 5.17
C ASP A 8 -25.93 11.80 6.62
N GLU A 9 -25.36 10.79 7.28
CA GLU A 9 -25.67 10.47 8.67
C GLU A 9 -25.11 11.52 9.65
N ILE A 10 -23.89 12.02 9.39
CA ILE A 10 -23.31 13.15 10.14
C ILE A 10 -24.18 14.39 9.96
N SER A 11 -24.52 14.74 8.73
CA SER A 11 -25.34 15.93 8.44
C SER A 11 -26.67 15.86 9.18
N ARG A 12 -27.34 14.71 9.19
CA ARG A 12 -28.61 14.54 9.92
C ARG A 12 -28.45 14.69 11.44
N LYS A 13 -27.42 14.09 12.03
CA LYS A 13 -27.15 14.20 13.48
C LYS A 13 -26.79 15.62 13.89
N VAL A 14 -25.99 16.32 13.08
CA VAL A 14 -25.61 17.71 13.34
C VAL A 14 -26.83 18.63 13.27
N SER A 15 -27.68 18.48 12.25
CA SER A 15 -28.92 19.25 12.13
C SER A 15 -29.88 19.02 13.30
N ALA A 16 -30.01 17.77 13.78
CA ALA A 16 -30.85 17.45 14.93
C ALA A 16 -30.35 18.13 16.23
N VAL A 17 -29.05 18.07 16.49
CA VAL A 17 -28.43 18.71 17.67
C VAL A 17 -28.59 20.24 17.67
N ILE A 18 -28.50 20.87 16.51
CA ILE A 18 -28.67 22.32 16.37
C ILE A 18 -30.13 22.74 16.61
N ALA A 19 -31.10 21.92 16.19
CA ALA A 19 -32.51 22.22 16.34
C ALA A 19 -33.04 22.06 17.78
N GLU A 20 -32.41 21.21 18.60
CA GLU A 20 -32.89 20.87 19.95
C GLU A 20 -32.22 21.63 21.10
N SER A 21 -31.19 22.46 20.86
CA SER A 21 -30.33 22.97 21.96
C SER A 21 -30.05 24.48 21.93
N PRO A 22 -29.98 25.15 23.10
CA PRO A 22 -29.46 26.52 23.23
C PRO A 22 -28.01 26.60 22.73
N ALA A 23 -27.58 27.76 22.22
CA ALA A 23 -26.28 27.93 21.53
C ALA A 23 -25.04 27.37 22.27
N LYS A 24 -25.04 27.32 23.61
CA LYS A 24 -23.96 26.73 24.41
C LYS A 24 -23.96 25.18 24.45
N ASP A 25 -25.12 24.55 24.36
CA ASP A 25 -25.25 23.08 24.40
C ASP A 25 -25.04 22.45 23.01
N VAL A 26 -25.25 23.24 21.94
CA VAL A 26 -24.94 22.84 20.56
C VAL A 26 -23.46 22.47 20.41
N GLU A 27 -22.54 23.27 20.95
CA GLU A 27 -21.10 23.00 20.85
C GLU A 27 -20.74 21.66 21.51
N LYS A 28 -21.24 21.42 22.74
CA LYS A 28 -20.98 20.20 23.50
C LYS A 28 -21.53 18.97 22.80
N ASN A 29 -22.78 19.04 22.33
CA ASN A 29 -23.44 17.92 21.64
C ASN A 29 -22.80 17.65 20.27
N LEU A 30 -22.40 18.69 19.53
CA LEU A 30 -21.69 18.56 18.26
C LEU A 30 -20.34 17.86 18.45
N ARG A 31 -19.59 18.23 19.49
CA ARG A 31 -18.31 17.60 19.84
C ARG A 31 -18.48 16.11 20.16
N ALA A 32 -19.52 15.77 20.92
CA ALA A 32 -19.86 14.38 21.25
C ALA A 32 -20.24 13.56 20.00
N VAL A 33 -21.04 14.13 19.09
CA VAL A 33 -21.38 13.50 17.82
C VAL A 33 -20.12 13.25 16.98
N LEU A 34 -19.27 14.26 16.78
CA LEU A 34 -18.03 14.12 16.00
C LEU A 34 -17.11 13.05 16.61
N HIS A 35 -16.94 13.06 17.93
CA HIS A 35 -16.15 12.05 18.64
C HIS A 35 -16.74 10.64 18.45
N SER A 36 -18.05 10.48 18.60
CA SER A 36 -18.72 9.19 18.38
C SER A 36 -18.64 8.70 16.94
N THR A 37 -18.50 9.62 15.97
CA THR A 37 -18.40 9.26 14.56
C THR A 37 -16.97 8.90 14.19
N PHE A 38 -15.98 9.65 14.67
CA PHE A 38 -14.57 9.31 14.49
C PHE A 38 -14.20 8.00 15.20
N ALA A 39 -14.79 7.69 16.35
CA ALA A 39 -14.61 6.40 17.02
C ALA A 39 -15.21 5.21 16.26
N LYS A 40 -16.16 5.46 15.35
CA LYS A 40 -16.75 4.43 14.47
C LYS A 40 -15.98 4.24 13.16
N LEU A 41 -15.02 5.11 12.88
CA LEU A 41 -14.14 4.99 11.73
C LEU A 41 -12.87 4.28 12.20
N ASP A 42 -12.37 3.32 11.42
CA ASP A 42 -11.06 2.69 11.64
C ASP A 42 -9.93 3.68 11.29
N LEU A 43 -9.84 4.75 12.08
CA LEU A 43 -8.84 5.80 11.92
C LEU A 43 -7.54 5.33 12.56
N VAL A 44 -6.47 5.35 11.76
CA VAL A 44 -5.11 5.26 12.27
C VAL A 44 -4.60 6.66 12.56
N THR A 45 -3.73 6.78 13.56
CA THR A 45 -3.06 8.05 13.83
C THR A 45 -2.17 8.44 12.64
N ARG A 46 -1.88 9.73 12.53
CA ARG A 46 -0.97 10.21 11.49
C ARG A 46 0.42 9.57 11.59
N GLU A 47 0.90 9.39 12.81
CA GLU A 47 2.19 8.74 13.08
C GLU A 47 2.21 7.28 12.61
N GLU A 48 1.17 6.50 12.93
CA GLU A 48 1.05 5.12 12.44
C GLU A 48 0.99 5.05 10.92
N PHE A 49 0.28 5.99 10.28
CA PHE A 49 0.26 6.08 8.82
C PHE A 49 1.66 6.33 8.24
N ASP A 50 2.40 7.30 8.79
CA ASP A 50 3.74 7.64 8.33
C ASP A 50 4.71 6.46 8.55
N ILE A 51 4.57 5.72 9.65
CA ILE A 51 5.33 4.48 9.91
C ILE A 51 5.04 3.42 8.83
N GLN A 52 3.77 3.16 8.52
CA GLN A 52 3.41 2.19 7.48
C GLN A 52 3.94 2.61 6.11
N GLN A 53 3.90 3.89 5.79
CA GLN A 53 4.49 4.43 4.56
C GLN A 53 6.00 4.16 4.48
N ALA A 54 6.74 4.36 5.58
CA ALA A 54 8.16 4.09 5.64
C ALA A 54 8.49 2.59 5.50
N VAL A 55 7.69 1.72 6.11
CA VAL A 55 7.81 0.26 5.97
C VAL A 55 7.58 -0.16 4.51
N LEU A 56 6.55 0.39 3.86
CA LEU A 56 6.28 0.12 2.45
C LEU A 56 7.43 0.58 1.55
N LEU A 57 8.00 1.77 1.78
CA LEU A 57 9.13 2.27 1.01
C LEU A 57 10.33 1.31 1.10
N ARG A 58 10.72 0.93 2.32
CA ARG A 58 11.81 -0.02 2.55
C ARG A 58 11.54 -1.39 1.90
N SER A 59 10.28 -1.82 1.90
CA SER A 59 9.89 -3.09 1.31
C SER A 59 10.05 -3.06 -0.21
N ARG A 60 9.73 -1.94 -0.87
CA ARG A 60 9.97 -1.73 -2.31
C ARG A 60 11.45 -1.74 -2.64
N GLU A 61 12.28 -1.02 -1.89
CA GLU A 61 13.74 -1.04 -2.06
C GLU A 61 14.33 -2.44 -1.91
N LYS A 62 13.82 -3.22 -0.94
CA LYS A 62 14.25 -4.61 -0.76
C LYS A 62 13.79 -5.51 -1.91
N LEU A 63 12.61 -5.26 -2.45
CA LEU A 63 12.03 -6.00 -3.56
C LEU A 63 12.83 -5.76 -4.84
N GLU A 64 13.11 -4.50 -5.20
CA GLU A 64 13.93 -4.13 -6.35
C GLU A 64 15.31 -4.80 -6.30
N ARG A 65 15.99 -4.73 -5.15
CA ARG A 65 17.27 -5.43 -4.96
C ARG A 65 17.19 -6.95 -5.13
N LEU A 66 16.07 -7.57 -4.79
CA LEU A 66 15.89 -9.01 -4.97
C LEU A 66 15.62 -9.33 -6.43
N GLU A 67 14.83 -8.52 -7.12
CA GLU A 67 14.60 -8.63 -8.57
C GLU A 67 15.92 -8.53 -9.35
N ASP A 68 16.78 -7.56 -9.01
CA ASP A 68 18.11 -7.40 -9.62
C ASP A 68 18.97 -8.65 -9.44
N ARG A 69 19.02 -9.20 -8.22
CA ARG A 69 19.78 -10.42 -7.93
C ARG A 69 19.26 -11.63 -8.69
N VAL A 70 17.94 -11.75 -8.83
CA VAL A 70 17.32 -12.83 -9.62
C VAL A 70 17.70 -12.68 -11.08
N ALA A 71 17.59 -11.47 -11.65
CA ALA A 71 17.98 -11.20 -13.03
C ALA A 71 19.47 -11.49 -13.29
N GLU A 72 20.35 -11.17 -12.35
CA GLU A 72 21.77 -11.52 -12.43
C GLU A 72 22.00 -13.04 -12.47
N MET A 73 21.31 -13.80 -11.60
CA MET A 73 21.38 -15.26 -11.56
C MET A 73 20.84 -15.89 -12.84
N GLU A 74 19.69 -15.43 -13.34
CA GLU A 74 19.09 -15.91 -14.59
C GLU A 74 20.04 -15.69 -15.78
N ARG A 75 20.66 -14.50 -15.87
CA ARG A 75 21.68 -14.21 -16.89
C ARG A 75 22.92 -15.10 -16.75
N ALA A 76 23.35 -15.39 -15.53
CA ALA A 76 24.51 -16.25 -15.29
C ALA A 76 24.23 -17.70 -15.71
N MET A 77 23.03 -18.22 -15.42
CA MET A 77 22.60 -19.55 -15.86
C MET A 77 22.54 -19.65 -17.39
N HIS A 78 21.95 -18.66 -18.07
CA HIS A 78 21.91 -18.66 -19.55
C HIS A 78 23.29 -18.52 -20.21
N ARG A 79 24.28 -17.88 -19.57
CA ARG A 79 25.67 -17.87 -20.05
C ARG A 79 26.37 -19.22 -19.90
N GLY A 80 26.00 -20.02 -18.89
CA GLY A 80 26.55 -21.36 -18.68
C GLY A 80 26.16 -22.34 -19.79
N ASP A 81 24.94 -22.23 -20.31
CA ASP A 81 24.44 -23.09 -21.40
C ASP A 81 25.02 -22.73 -22.78
N ALA A 82 25.39 -21.46 -23.01
CA ALA A 82 25.96 -21.00 -24.28
C ALA A 82 27.47 -21.28 -24.44
N ALA A 83 28.15 -21.73 -23.38
CA ALA A 83 29.61 -21.88 -23.34
C ALA A 83 30.12 -23.31 -23.60
N ALA A 84 29.27 -24.26 -24.00
CA ALA A 84 29.74 -25.57 -24.46
C ALA A 84 30.30 -25.45 -25.89
N PRO A 85 31.63 -25.60 -26.11
CA PRO A 85 32.17 -25.56 -27.45
C PRO A 85 31.81 -26.87 -28.15
N SER A 86 31.07 -26.77 -29.25
CA SER A 86 30.92 -27.85 -30.22
C SER A 86 32.32 -28.22 -30.73
N THR A 87 32.90 -29.29 -30.18
CA THR A 87 34.06 -29.96 -30.76
C THR A 87 33.60 -30.69 -32.01
N GLU A 88 33.41 -29.94 -33.09
CA GLU A 88 33.29 -30.49 -34.43
C GLU A 88 34.71 -30.66 -34.97
N THR A 89 35.29 -31.84 -34.72
CA THR A 89 36.54 -32.26 -35.36
C THR A 89 36.23 -32.48 -36.85
N PRO A 90 36.96 -31.85 -37.79
CA PRO A 90 36.72 -32.06 -39.21
C PRO A 90 37.02 -33.52 -39.59
N PRO A 91 36.31 -34.10 -40.58
CA PRO A 91 36.56 -35.46 -41.02
C PRO A 91 37.99 -35.55 -41.61
N PRO A 92 38.77 -36.60 -41.28
CA PRO A 92 40.06 -36.80 -41.92
C PRO A 92 39.83 -37.14 -43.39
N ASP A 93 40.51 -36.39 -44.26
CA ASP A 93 40.62 -36.66 -45.69
C ASP A 93 41.02 -38.13 -45.91
N SER A 94 40.27 -38.81 -46.77
CA SER A 94 40.51 -40.19 -47.17
C SER A 94 41.59 -40.21 -48.26
N ASP A 95 42.71 -40.85 -47.98
CA ASP A 95 43.70 -41.34 -48.96
C ASP A 95 43.62 -42.89 -49.02
#